data_AF-A0A1H7C4Q1-F1
#
_entry.id   AF-A0A1H7C4Q1-F1
#
_cell.length_a   1.000
_cell.length_b   1.000
_cell.length_c   1.000
_cell.angle_alpha   90.00
_cell.angle_beta   90.00
_cell.angle_gamma   90.00
#
_symmetry.space_group_name_H-M   'P 1'
#
loop_
_entity.id
_entity.type
_entity.pdbx_description
1 polymer ?
#
loop_
_entity_poly.entity_id
_entity_poly.type
_entity_poly.pdbx_seq_one_letter_code
_entity_poly.pdbx_strand_id
1 'polypeptide(L)'
;MKLKWLPVLIASLFAVKGFGQSKSVSIPVYKSGDTTLHYKWQRERIARMKMIDPLASNYAFLLRISCENWSVEIKSINFKTISGRQYFFTREVAAQSGNSDRDLLFKVKRISRADALAIYQAFKKDSIKSIPDEQAIRGWPLGADGMSYLIEYKTYSAYTFKTYWEPSSSRHRLKEAAAIDDFVKAIEARLGLGKSFLAFLNTLPPGTYHTGGITVHTNTGKKGKIRK
;
A
#
# COMPACT_ATOMS: atom_id res chain seq x y z
N MET A 1 81.08 -11.34 -2.35
CA MET A 1 79.92 -10.49 -1.94
C MET A 1 78.69 -11.06 -2.63
N LYS A 2 77.75 -11.74 -1.93
CA LYS A 2 76.55 -11.18 -1.26
C LYS A 2 75.80 -10.19 -2.19
N LEU A 3 74.51 -10.29 -2.54
CA LEU A 3 73.37 -11.04 -2.00
C LEU A 3 72.12 -10.84 -2.93
N LYS A 4 71.43 -11.94 -3.25
CA LYS A 4 69.95 -12.17 -3.37
C LYS A 4 69.01 -11.46 -4.38
N TRP A 5 68.45 -12.29 -5.29
CA TRP A 5 67.02 -12.62 -5.55
C TRP A 5 65.94 -11.54 -5.26
N LEU A 6 65.23 -11.02 -6.28
CA LEU A 6 63.95 -11.47 -6.89
C LEU A 6 62.68 -10.81 -6.20
N PRO A 7 61.46 -10.88 -6.76
CA PRO A 7 60.65 -9.80 -7.36
C PRO A 7 59.26 -9.63 -6.67
N VAL A 8 58.23 -9.17 -7.41
CA VAL A 8 56.77 -9.21 -7.10
C VAL A 8 56.29 -8.02 -6.23
N LEU A 9 55.28 -7.20 -6.59
CA LEU A 9 53.89 -7.56 -6.87
C LEU A 9 53.16 -6.49 -7.71
N ILE A 10 52.58 -6.97 -8.80
CA ILE A 10 51.58 -6.32 -9.65
C ILE A 10 50.22 -6.34 -8.95
N ALA A 11 49.47 -5.25 -9.13
CA ALA A 11 48.01 -5.12 -9.05
C ALA A 11 47.32 -5.58 -7.76
N SER A 12 47.04 -4.61 -6.88
CA SER A 12 45.85 -4.64 -6.03
C SER A 12 44.89 -3.51 -6.45
N LEU A 13 44.38 -3.61 -7.67
CA LEU A 13 43.06 -3.06 -8.01
C LEU A 13 42.06 -3.94 -7.26
N PHE A 14 41.76 -3.57 -6.01
CA PHE A 14 40.63 -4.14 -5.30
C PHE A 14 39.38 -3.81 -6.11
N ALA A 15 38.94 -4.81 -6.87
CA ALA A 15 37.61 -4.87 -7.43
C ALA A 15 36.63 -4.87 -6.26
N VAL A 16 36.21 -3.68 -5.83
CA VAL A 16 34.98 -3.51 -5.06
C VAL A 16 33.84 -3.78 -6.04
N LYS A 17 33.67 -5.07 -6.40
CA LYS A 17 32.40 -5.55 -6.92
C LYS A 17 31.45 -5.46 -5.74
N GLY A 18 30.78 -4.32 -5.63
CA GLY A 18 29.66 -4.16 -4.71
C GLY A 18 28.76 -5.36 -4.87
N PHE A 19 28.64 -6.15 -3.80
CA PHE A 19 27.59 -7.15 -3.68
C PHE A 19 26.27 -6.40 -3.71
N GLY A 20 25.77 -6.11 -4.91
CA GLY A 20 24.40 -5.68 -5.11
C GLY A 20 23.53 -6.84 -4.67
N GLN A 21 23.08 -6.84 -3.41
CA GLN A 21 22.04 -7.75 -2.97
C GLN A 21 20.84 -7.55 -3.90
N SER A 22 20.56 -8.56 -4.74
CA SER A 22 19.38 -8.56 -5.57
C SER A 22 18.17 -8.62 -4.65
N LYS A 23 17.32 -7.59 -4.69
CA LYS A 23 16.06 -7.57 -3.95
C LYS A 23 15.13 -8.58 -4.61
N SER A 24 14.71 -9.60 -3.86
CA SER A 24 13.66 -10.52 -4.31
C SER A 24 12.34 -9.76 -4.46
N VAL A 25 11.73 -9.83 -5.63
CA VAL A 25 10.45 -9.19 -5.94
C VAL A 25 9.42 -10.27 -6.20
N SER A 26 8.37 -10.30 -5.39
CA SER A 26 7.23 -11.20 -5.53
C SER A 26 5.99 -10.37 -5.84
N ILE A 27 5.57 -10.43 -7.11
CA ILE A 27 4.34 -9.82 -7.62
C ILE A 27 3.54 -10.97 -8.24
N PRO A 28 2.24 -11.12 -7.96
CA PRO A 28 1.43 -12.16 -8.56
C PRO A 28 1.40 -11.99 -10.08
N VAL A 29 1.55 -13.10 -10.78
CA VAL A 29 1.39 -13.21 -12.23
C VAL A 29 0.16 -14.09 -12.46
N TYR A 30 -0.88 -13.54 -13.09
CA TYR A 30 -2.09 -14.29 -13.38
C TYR A 30 -1.79 -15.37 -14.43
N LYS A 31 -2.63 -16.41 -14.53
CA LYS A 31 -2.47 -17.52 -15.50
C LYS A 31 -2.32 -17.06 -16.96
N SER A 32 -2.76 -15.85 -17.31
CA SER A 32 -2.58 -15.23 -18.63
C SER A 32 -1.18 -14.64 -18.86
N GLY A 33 -0.27 -14.71 -17.88
CA GLY A 33 1.06 -14.10 -17.94
C GLY A 33 1.09 -12.60 -17.62
N ASP A 34 -0.07 -11.98 -17.35
CA ASP A 34 -0.16 -10.55 -17.03
C ASP A 34 0.16 -10.30 -15.55
N THR A 35 1.03 -9.33 -15.28
CA THR A 35 1.19 -8.77 -13.94
C THR A 35 -0.11 -8.11 -13.51
N THR A 36 -0.48 -8.25 -12.25
CA THR A 36 -1.80 -7.80 -11.76
C THR A 36 -2.14 -6.36 -12.21
N LEU A 37 -3.31 -6.18 -12.82
CA LEU A 37 -3.91 -4.86 -13.11
C LEU A 37 -3.85 -3.93 -11.86
N HIS A 38 -4.09 -4.53 -10.69
CA HIS A 38 -3.96 -3.90 -9.39
C HIS A 38 -2.55 -3.37 -9.10
N TYR A 39 -1.47 -4.08 -9.47
CA TYR A 39 -0.11 -3.61 -9.30
C TYR A 39 0.14 -2.37 -10.16
N LYS A 40 -0.23 -2.41 -11.45
CA LYS A 40 -0.09 -1.24 -12.35
C LYS A 40 -0.80 -0.01 -11.79
N TRP A 41 -2.08 -0.16 -11.43
CA TRP A 41 -2.86 0.93 -10.81
C TRP A 41 -2.25 1.41 -9.50
N GLN A 42 -1.72 0.51 -8.68
CA GLN A 42 -1.06 0.88 -7.43
C GLN A 42 0.22 1.69 -7.70
N ARG A 43 1.02 1.31 -8.70
CA ARG A 43 2.24 2.03 -9.08
C ARG A 43 1.93 3.45 -9.56
N GLU A 44 0.92 3.60 -10.41
CA GLU A 44 0.44 4.92 -10.86
C GLU A 44 -0.03 5.78 -9.67
N ARG A 45 -0.82 5.19 -8.76
CA ARG A 45 -1.31 5.85 -7.55
C ARG A 45 -0.17 6.29 -6.62
N ILE A 46 0.83 5.44 -6.41
CA ILE A 46 2.04 5.77 -5.63
C ILE A 46 2.74 6.99 -6.22
N ALA A 47 2.92 7.03 -7.54
CA ALA A 47 3.57 8.15 -8.22
C ALA A 47 2.76 9.44 -8.07
N ARG A 48 1.45 9.41 -8.37
CA ARG A 48 0.58 10.60 -8.31
C ARG A 48 0.45 11.18 -6.91
N MET A 49 0.31 10.35 -5.88
CA MET A 49 0.21 10.81 -4.49
C MET A 49 1.57 11.00 -3.80
N LYS A 50 2.68 10.83 -4.53
CA LYS A 50 4.05 10.94 -4.01
C LYS A 50 4.26 10.06 -2.76
N MET A 51 3.71 8.84 -2.81
CA MET A 51 3.94 7.82 -1.78
C MET A 51 5.34 7.26 -1.90
N ILE A 52 5.76 6.46 -0.91
CA ILE A 52 7.08 5.86 -0.94
C ILE A 52 7.13 4.80 -2.03
N ASP A 53 8.13 4.85 -2.89
CA ASP A 53 8.38 3.73 -3.78
C ASP A 53 9.01 2.56 -2.98
N PRO A 54 8.34 1.40 -2.80
CA PRO A 54 8.94 0.24 -2.14
C PRO A 54 10.23 -0.25 -2.81
N LEU A 55 10.35 -0.10 -4.13
CA LEU A 55 11.47 -0.60 -4.91
C LEU A 55 12.68 0.34 -4.78
N ALA A 56 12.46 1.65 -4.83
CA ALA A 56 13.53 2.66 -4.73
C ALA A 56 13.90 3.04 -3.29
N SER A 57 13.06 2.75 -2.29
CA SER A 57 13.34 3.17 -0.91
C SER A 57 14.42 2.34 -0.20
N ASN A 58 15.12 2.97 0.74
CA ASN A 58 16.13 2.36 1.62
C ASN A 58 15.61 1.99 3.03
N TYR A 59 14.29 2.00 3.24
CA TYR A 59 13.71 1.62 4.53
C TYR A 59 14.00 0.15 4.91
N ALA A 60 14.32 -0.10 6.18
CA ALA A 60 14.45 -1.45 6.70
C ALA A 60 13.15 -2.23 6.63
N PHE A 61 12.02 -1.54 6.83
CA PHE A 61 10.73 -2.06 6.45
C PHE A 61 9.80 -0.97 5.92
N LEU A 62 8.88 -1.40 5.06
CA LEU A 62 7.71 -0.66 4.64
C LEU A 62 6.54 -1.64 4.60
N LEU A 63 5.43 -1.27 5.24
CA LEU A 63 4.16 -1.95 5.12
C LEU A 63 3.16 -0.92 4.59
N ARG A 64 2.45 -1.27 3.53
CA ARG A 64 1.33 -0.49 3.03
C ARG A 64 0.12 -1.37 2.83
N ILE A 65 -1.02 -0.90 3.31
CA ILE A 65 -2.32 -1.53 3.09
C ILE A 65 -3.20 -0.49 2.42
N SER A 66 -3.84 -0.86 1.32
CA SER A 66 -4.65 0.05 0.53
C SER A 66 -5.93 -0.62 0.11
N CYS A 67 -6.98 0.17 -0.05
CA CYS A 67 -8.17 -0.22 -0.79
C CYS A 67 -8.47 0.85 -1.85
N GLU A 68 -9.73 1.00 -2.25
CA GLU A 68 -10.17 1.86 -3.34
C GLU A 68 -10.16 3.36 -3.01
N ASN A 69 -10.17 3.74 -1.74
CA ASN A 69 -10.32 5.15 -1.33
C ASN A 69 -9.43 5.60 -0.17
N TRP A 70 -8.70 4.66 0.44
CA TRP A 70 -7.68 4.98 1.42
C TRP A 70 -6.44 4.09 1.27
N SER A 71 -5.32 4.58 1.80
CA SER A 71 -4.10 3.81 1.98
C SER A 71 -3.41 4.17 3.29
N VAL A 72 -2.90 3.18 4.00
CA VAL A 72 -2.13 3.33 5.22
C VAL A 72 -0.73 2.81 4.95
N GLU A 73 0.26 3.64 5.22
CA GLU A 73 1.67 3.35 5.01
C GLU A 73 2.44 3.55 6.32
N ILE A 74 3.13 2.51 6.78
CA ILE A 74 4.05 2.59 7.92
C ILE A 74 5.45 2.11 7.52
N LYS A 75 6.47 2.71 8.11
CA LYS A 75 7.87 2.47 7.74
C LYS A 75 8.82 2.61 8.91
N SER A 76 9.98 1.99 8.78
CA SER A 76 11.13 2.26 9.63
C SER A 76 12.44 2.14 8.87
N ILE A 77 13.42 2.92 9.30
CA ILE A 77 14.80 2.84 8.80
C ILE A 77 15.61 1.77 9.57
N ASN A 78 15.18 1.38 10.77
CA ASN A 78 15.98 0.52 11.66
C ASN A 78 15.16 -0.37 12.60
N PHE A 79 13.86 -0.53 12.36
CA PHE A 79 12.88 -1.20 13.23
C PHE A 79 12.68 -0.59 14.63
N LYS A 80 13.44 0.44 15.03
CA LYS A 80 13.32 1.11 16.34
C LYS A 80 12.31 2.26 16.30
N THR A 81 12.32 3.03 15.23
CA THR A 81 11.41 4.17 15.04
C THR A 81 10.44 3.87 13.91
N ILE A 82 9.16 3.77 14.25
CA ILE A 82 8.08 3.55 13.27
C ILE A 82 7.34 4.87 13.09
N SER A 83 7.09 5.21 11.83
CA SER A 83 6.29 6.37 11.44
C SER A 83 5.32 5.94 10.35
N GLY A 84 4.23 6.70 10.18
CA GLY A 84 3.29 6.39 9.12
C GLY A 84 2.47 7.56 8.64
N ARG A 85 1.78 7.33 7.54
CA ARG A 85 0.85 8.25 6.90
C ARG A 85 -0.37 7.46 6.46
N GLN A 86 -1.53 8.09 6.55
CA GLN A 86 -2.74 7.64 5.88
C GLN A 86 -3.09 8.62 4.77
N TYR A 87 -3.58 8.07 3.68
CA TYR A 87 -3.94 8.74 2.45
C TYR A 87 -5.42 8.49 2.22
N PHE A 88 -6.15 9.54 1.86
CA PHE A 88 -7.52 9.47 1.38
C PHE A 88 -7.53 10.01 -0.03
N PHE A 89 -8.24 9.37 -0.94
CA PHE A 89 -8.25 9.80 -2.33
C PHE A 89 -9.55 9.47 -3.04
N THR A 90 -9.83 10.25 -4.08
CA THR A 90 -10.99 10.11 -4.96
C THR A 90 -10.64 10.66 -6.33
N ARG A 91 -11.51 10.45 -7.31
CA ARG A 91 -11.38 11.02 -8.66
C ARG A 91 -12.60 11.83 -9.00
N GLU A 92 -12.43 12.97 -9.65
CA GLU A 92 -13.58 13.75 -10.07
C GLU A 92 -14.38 13.07 -11.20
N VAL A 93 -15.68 13.36 -11.19
CA VAL A 93 -16.76 13.34 -12.18
C VAL A 93 -16.71 14.32 -13.34
N ALA A 94 -15.72 14.35 -14.24
CA ALA A 94 -15.74 15.31 -15.35
C ALA A 94 -17.10 15.27 -16.06
N ALA A 95 -17.80 16.40 -16.01
CA ALA A 95 -19.18 16.48 -16.44
C ALA A 95 -19.34 16.39 -17.97
N GLN A 96 -18.29 16.61 -18.78
CA GLN A 96 -18.50 16.80 -20.23
C GLN A 96 -17.29 16.75 -21.18
N SER A 97 -16.07 16.33 -20.78
CA SER A 97 -14.94 16.26 -21.72
C SER A 97 -14.35 14.87 -21.81
N GLY A 98 -14.14 14.39 -23.04
CA GLY A 98 -13.59 13.07 -23.39
C GLY A 98 -12.12 12.87 -23.00
N ASN A 99 -11.65 13.55 -21.96
CA ASN A 99 -10.32 13.37 -21.39
C ASN A 99 -10.46 12.54 -20.11
N SER A 100 -10.10 11.26 -20.19
CA SER A 100 -10.24 10.26 -19.14
C SER A 100 -9.24 10.44 -17.98
N ASP A 101 -8.29 11.37 -18.12
CA ASP A 101 -7.21 11.57 -17.16
C ASP A 101 -7.59 12.61 -16.11
N ARG A 102 -8.55 12.25 -15.26
CA ARG A 102 -9.08 13.16 -14.24
C ARG A 102 -8.15 13.29 -13.03
N ASP A 103 -8.16 14.46 -12.42
CA ASP A 103 -7.33 14.79 -11.26
C ASP A 103 -7.64 13.87 -10.07
N LEU A 104 -6.62 13.13 -9.65
CA LEU A 104 -6.63 12.36 -8.42
C LEU A 104 -6.55 13.37 -7.28
N LEU A 105 -7.67 13.54 -6.59
CA LEU A 105 -7.75 14.37 -5.41
C LEU A 105 -7.37 13.52 -4.22
N PHE A 106 -6.47 14.02 -3.37
CA PHE A 106 -6.04 13.27 -2.20
C PHE A 106 -5.70 14.16 -1.01
N LYS A 107 -5.79 13.58 0.18
CA LYS A 107 -5.40 14.18 1.44
C LYS A 107 -4.52 13.22 2.23
N VAL A 108 -3.45 13.76 2.82
CA VAL A 108 -2.49 12.99 3.61
C VAL A 108 -2.57 13.43 5.07
N LYS A 109 -2.61 12.46 5.98
CA LYS A 109 -2.56 12.69 7.43
C LYS A 109 -1.44 11.84 8.04
N ARG A 110 -0.68 12.42 8.97
CA ARG A 110 0.33 11.68 9.73
C ARG A 110 -0.35 10.74 10.72
N ILE A 111 0.18 9.53 10.85
CA ILE A 111 -0.22 8.55 11.87
C ILE A 111 0.65 8.76 13.10
N SER A 112 0.05 8.68 14.29
CA SER A 112 0.80 8.77 15.54
C SER A 112 1.81 7.63 15.65
N ARG A 113 2.91 7.82 16.39
CA ARG A 113 3.89 6.74 16.61
C ARG A 113 3.25 5.52 17.27
N ALA A 114 2.35 5.75 18.23
CA ALA A 114 1.65 4.69 18.95
C ALA A 114 0.78 3.85 18.01
N ASP A 115 0.03 4.50 17.11
CA ASP A 115 -0.81 3.79 16.15
C ASP A 115 0.02 3.06 15.10
N ALA A 116 1.08 3.69 14.58
CA ALA A 116 1.96 3.03 13.62
C ALA A 116 2.66 1.80 14.21
N LEU A 117 3.03 1.85 15.50
CA LEU A 117 3.56 0.69 16.23
C LEU A 117 2.49 -0.40 16.42
N ALA A 118 1.27 -0.03 16.80
CA ALA A 118 0.18 -0.99 16.99
C ALA A 118 -0.16 -1.73 15.67
N ILE A 119 -0.17 -1.01 14.55
CA ILE A 119 -0.38 -1.60 13.21
C ILE A 119 0.73 -2.60 12.88
N TYR A 120 2.00 -2.23 13.14
CA TYR A 120 3.12 -3.15 12.95
C TYR A 120 3.04 -4.39 13.84
N GLN A 121 2.60 -4.23 15.09
CA GLN A 121 2.41 -5.35 16.01
C GLN A 121 1.29 -6.28 15.55
N ALA A 122 0.15 -5.74 15.10
CA ALA A 122 -0.94 -6.54 14.53
C ALA A 122 -0.48 -7.31 13.28
N PHE A 123 0.22 -6.64 12.35
CA PHE A 123 0.78 -7.28 11.16
C PHE A 123 1.67 -8.49 11.48
N LYS A 124 2.47 -8.40 12.56
CA LYS A 124 3.30 -9.52 13.04
C LYS A 124 2.48 -10.59 13.75
N LYS A 125 1.62 -10.19 14.68
CA LYS A 125 0.82 -11.11 15.52
C LYS A 125 -0.05 -12.01 14.67
N ASP A 126 -0.71 -11.44 13.67
CA ASP A 126 -1.66 -12.16 12.82
C ASP A 126 -0.97 -12.86 11.65
N SER A 127 0.37 -12.83 11.61
CA SER A 127 1.20 -13.49 10.59
C SER A 127 0.80 -13.11 9.16
N ILE A 128 0.35 -11.87 8.95
CA ILE A 128 -0.15 -11.38 7.65
C ILE A 128 0.90 -11.53 6.55
N LYS A 129 2.18 -11.39 6.88
CA LYS A 129 3.29 -11.61 5.94
C LYS A 129 3.27 -13.00 5.30
N SER A 130 2.92 -14.05 6.05
CA SER A 130 2.99 -15.44 5.58
C SER A 130 1.73 -15.89 4.83
N ILE A 131 0.62 -15.15 4.94
CA ILE A 131 -0.60 -15.45 4.18
C ILE A 131 -0.27 -15.30 2.69
N PRO A 132 -0.44 -16.34 1.85
CA PRO A 132 -0.13 -16.23 0.43
C PRO A 132 -1.10 -15.27 -0.26
N ASP A 133 -0.85 -14.94 -1.52
CA ASP A 133 -1.80 -14.17 -2.33
C ASP A 133 -3.11 -14.95 -2.51
N GLU A 134 -4.25 -14.26 -2.69
CA GLU A 134 -5.57 -14.90 -2.79
C GLU A 134 -5.64 -16.03 -3.82
N GLN A 135 -4.91 -15.92 -4.93
CA GLN A 135 -4.91 -16.93 -5.99
C GLN A 135 -4.29 -18.25 -5.59
N ALA A 136 -3.40 -18.22 -4.60
CA ALA A 136 -2.76 -19.40 -4.06
C ALA A 136 -3.56 -20.00 -2.88
N ILE A 137 -4.63 -19.35 -2.44
CA ILE A 137 -5.51 -19.85 -1.36
C ILE A 137 -6.64 -20.65 -1.99
N ARG A 138 -6.63 -21.97 -1.77
CA ARG A 138 -7.69 -22.85 -2.25
C ARG A 138 -9.04 -22.45 -1.65
N GLY A 139 -10.03 -22.24 -2.51
CA GLY A 139 -11.39 -21.89 -2.10
C GLY A 139 -11.62 -20.40 -1.91
N TRP A 140 -10.64 -19.54 -2.23
CA TRP A 140 -10.88 -18.10 -2.32
C TRP A 140 -11.84 -17.80 -3.49
N PRO A 141 -12.94 -17.07 -3.26
CA PRO A 141 -13.91 -16.79 -4.31
C PRO A 141 -13.35 -15.86 -5.38
N LEU A 142 -13.80 -16.04 -6.63
CA LEU A 142 -13.61 -15.01 -7.65
C LEU A 142 -14.58 -13.87 -7.37
N GLY A 143 -14.05 -12.65 -7.44
CA GLY A 143 -14.78 -11.45 -7.10
C GLY A 143 -15.37 -10.71 -8.29
N ALA A 144 -16.61 -10.23 -8.12
CA ALA A 144 -17.19 -9.14 -8.87
C ALA A 144 -17.95 -8.28 -7.86
N ASP A 145 -17.75 -6.96 -7.89
CA ASP A 145 -18.32 -5.99 -6.95
C ASP A 145 -17.98 -6.29 -5.47
N GLY A 146 -16.98 -5.61 -4.94
CA GLY A 146 -16.53 -5.76 -3.55
C GLY A 146 -15.29 -4.92 -3.30
N MET A 147 -14.75 -5.00 -2.08
CA MET A 147 -13.54 -4.28 -1.71
C MET A 147 -12.30 -5.15 -1.84
N SER A 148 -11.40 -4.77 -2.74
CA SER A 148 -10.07 -5.37 -2.82
C SER A 148 -9.10 -4.65 -1.90
N TYR A 149 -8.42 -5.42 -1.05
CA TYR A 149 -7.30 -4.95 -0.24
C TYR A 149 -5.98 -5.32 -0.89
N LEU A 150 -5.09 -4.34 -0.99
CA LEU A 150 -3.73 -4.50 -1.47
C LEU A 150 -2.78 -4.42 -0.28
N ILE A 151 -1.98 -5.46 -0.06
CA ILE A 151 -0.98 -5.50 1.00
C ILE A 151 0.41 -5.56 0.37
N GLU A 152 1.18 -4.50 0.59
CA GLU A 152 2.57 -4.39 0.20
C GLU A 152 3.46 -4.51 1.43
N TYR A 153 4.46 -5.37 1.36
CA TYR A 153 5.46 -5.51 2.42
C TYR A 153 6.85 -5.55 1.82
N LYS A 154 7.77 -4.80 2.42
CA LYS A 154 9.14 -4.65 1.94
C LYS A 154 10.12 -4.73 3.10
N THR A 155 11.24 -5.41 2.86
CA THR A 155 12.47 -5.37 3.66
C THR A 155 13.64 -4.89 2.79
N TYR A 156 14.86 -4.92 3.30
CA TYR A 156 16.05 -4.73 2.46
C TYR A 156 16.14 -5.74 1.32
N SER A 157 15.85 -7.00 1.60
CA SER A 157 16.07 -8.12 0.69
C SER A 157 14.84 -8.55 -0.11
N ALA A 158 13.64 -8.12 0.27
CA ALA A 158 12.41 -8.61 -0.35
C ALA A 158 11.35 -7.52 -0.50
N TYR A 159 10.52 -7.66 -1.53
CA TYR A 159 9.28 -6.92 -1.72
C TYR A 159 8.18 -7.89 -2.14
N THR A 160 7.02 -7.81 -1.51
CA THR A 160 5.82 -8.59 -1.83
C THR A 160 4.65 -7.65 -2.06
N PHE A 161 3.89 -7.90 -3.13
CA PHE A 161 2.59 -7.30 -3.39
C PHE A 161 1.55 -8.41 -3.37
N LYS A 162 0.45 -8.26 -2.63
CA LYS A 162 -0.62 -9.26 -2.55
C LYS A 162 -1.99 -8.61 -2.63
N THR A 163 -2.93 -9.29 -3.26
CA THR A 163 -4.32 -8.85 -3.40
C THR A 163 -5.26 -9.79 -2.68
N TYR A 164 -6.31 -9.20 -2.09
CA TYR A 164 -7.34 -9.93 -1.36
C TYR A 164 -8.70 -9.26 -1.61
N TRP A 165 -9.50 -9.87 -2.46
CA TRP A 165 -10.86 -9.46 -2.74
C TRP A 165 -11.80 -9.93 -1.63
N GLU A 166 -12.51 -8.98 -1.04
CA GLU A 166 -13.59 -9.16 -0.05
C GLU A 166 -13.33 -10.28 1.00
N PRO A 167 -12.27 -10.20 1.82
CA PRO A 167 -11.96 -11.23 2.84
C PRO A 167 -13.14 -11.51 3.78
N SER A 168 -13.96 -10.49 4.05
CA SER A 168 -15.15 -10.59 4.89
C SER A 168 -16.14 -11.67 4.41
N SER A 169 -16.27 -11.87 3.09
CA SER A 169 -17.18 -12.86 2.48
C SER A 169 -16.80 -14.31 2.79
N SER A 170 -15.53 -14.56 3.11
CA SER A 170 -14.97 -15.91 3.26
C SER A 170 -14.37 -16.17 4.63
N ARG A 171 -14.46 -15.22 5.57
CA ARG A 171 -13.90 -15.35 6.93
C ARG A 171 -14.39 -16.58 7.70
N HIS A 172 -15.60 -17.05 7.44
CA HIS A 172 -16.17 -18.22 8.12
C HIS A 172 -15.64 -19.55 7.54
N ARG A 173 -14.99 -19.52 6.37
CA ARG A 173 -14.52 -20.71 5.64
C ARG A 173 -13.01 -20.79 5.55
N LEU A 174 -12.32 -19.64 5.48
CA LEU A 174 -10.88 -19.54 5.27
C LEU A 174 -10.24 -18.78 6.43
N LYS A 175 -9.24 -19.39 7.08
CA LYS A 175 -8.52 -18.78 8.21
C LYS A 175 -7.72 -17.56 7.76
N GLU A 176 -7.16 -17.61 6.56
CA GLU A 176 -6.47 -16.51 5.90
C GLU A 176 -7.38 -15.30 5.72
N ALA A 177 -8.61 -15.53 5.24
CA ALA A 177 -9.59 -14.47 5.04
C ALA A 177 -10.00 -13.83 6.37
N ALA A 178 -10.19 -14.63 7.42
CA ALA A 178 -10.47 -14.13 8.77
C ALA A 178 -9.32 -13.26 9.31
N ALA A 179 -8.07 -13.71 9.17
CA ALA A 179 -6.91 -12.96 9.62
C ALA A 179 -6.74 -11.62 8.89
N ILE A 180 -6.96 -11.60 7.57
CA ILE A 180 -6.90 -10.35 6.78
C ILE A 180 -8.05 -9.40 7.17
N ASP A 181 -9.27 -9.91 7.28
CA ASP A 181 -10.45 -9.12 7.65
C ASP A 181 -10.29 -8.49 9.05
N ASP A 182 -9.86 -9.28 10.04
CA ASP A 182 -9.64 -8.80 11.40
C ASP A 182 -8.50 -7.76 11.46
N PHE A 183 -7.43 -7.98 10.69
CA PHE A 183 -6.31 -7.03 10.59
C PHE A 183 -6.74 -5.70 9.96
N VAL A 184 -7.49 -5.73 8.86
CA VAL A 184 -8.01 -4.52 8.19
C VAL A 184 -8.96 -3.76 9.12
N LYS A 185 -9.94 -4.46 9.72
CA LYS A 185 -10.91 -3.84 10.65
C LYS A 185 -10.23 -3.19 11.85
N ALA A 186 -9.18 -3.82 12.38
CA ALA A 186 -8.40 -3.26 13.46
C ALA A 186 -7.74 -1.92 13.06
N ILE A 187 -7.22 -1.82 11.83
CA ILE A 187 -6.63 -0.57 11.30
C ILE A 187 -7.71 0.48 11.08
N GLU A 188 -8.82 0.11 10.43
CA GLU A 188 -9.93 1.01 10.12
C GLU A 188 -10.51 1.64 11.39
N ALA A 189 -10.78 0.81 12.41
CA ALA A 189 -11.29 1.24 13.69
C ALA A 189 -10.27 2.15 14.41
N ARG A 190 -9.00 1.74 14.46
CA ARG A 190 -7.95 2.47 15.17
C ARG A 190 -7.70 3.87 14.60
N LEU A 191 -7.64 3.97 13.27
CA LEU A 191 -7.34 5.23 12.60
C LEU A 191 -8.60 6.05 12.27
N GLY A 192 -9.79 5.49 12.53
CA GLY A 192 -11.07 6.08 12.16
C GLY A 192 -11.14 6.38 10.67
N LEU A 193 -10.76 5.41 9.82
CA LEU A 193 -10.58 5.63 8.38
C LEU A 193 -11.88 6.04 7.70
N GLY A 194 -13.00 5.39 8.01
CA GLY A 194 -14.32 5.76 7.45
C GLY A 194 -14.72 7.20 7.78
N LYS A 195 -14.63 7.60 9.07
CA LYS A 195 -14.93 8.98 9.50
C LYS A 195 -13.98 9.99 8.86
N SER A 196 -12.69 9.66 8.76
CA SER A 196 -11.68 10.52 8.17
C SER A 196 -11.86 10.69 6.66
N PHE A 197 -12.29 9.64 5.95
CA PHE A 197 -12.61 9.69 4.53
C PHE A 197 -13.84 10.56 4.27
N LEU A 198 -14.92 10.39 5.04
CA LEU A 198 -16.10 11.27 4.95
C LEU A 198 -15.73 12.73 5.21
N ALA A 199 -14.88 12.99 6.22
CA ALA A 199 -14.37 14.33 6.48
C ALA A 199 -13.54 14.88 5.32
N PHE A 200 -12.78 14.03 4.61
CA PHE A 200 -12.08 14.43 3.39
C PHE A 200 -13.06 14.78 2.25
N LEU A 201 -14.08 13.96 2.00
CA LEU A 201 -15.12 14.25 0.99
C LEU A 201 -15.82 15.60 1.25
N ASN A 202 -16.08 15.92 2.52
CA ASN A 202 -16.69 17.20 2.91
C ASN A 202 -15.77 18.42 2.69
N THR A 203 -14.49 18.22 2.40
CA THR A 203 -13.57 19.30 2.02
C THR A 203 -13.50 19.54 0.52
N LEU A 204 -14.13 18.69 -0.29
CA LEU A 204 -14.13 18.83 -1.73
C LEU A 204 -15.13 19.92 -2.17
N PRO A 205 -14.85 20.61 -3.30
CA PRO A 205 -15.84 21.46 -3.96
C PRO A 205 -17.12 20.67 -4.32
N PRO A 206 -18.27 21.33 -4.50
CA PRO A 206 -19.46 20.67 -5.00
C PRO A 206 -19.17 19.99 -6.35
N GLY A 207 -19.59 18.75 -6.50
CA GLY A 207 -19.27 17.96 -7.67
C GLY A 207 -19.57 16.48 -7.49
N THR A 208 -19.33 15.72 -8.55
CA THR A 208 -19.48 14.27 -8.58
C THR A 208 -18.10 13.65 -8.51
N TYR A 209 -17.92 12.55 -7.77
CA TYR A 209 -16.63 11.91 -7.54
C TYR A 209 -16.74 10.39 -7.57
N HIS A 210 -15.71 9.68 -8.03
CA HIS A 210 -15.59 8.23 -7.96
C HIS A 210 -14.71 7.81 -6.77
N THR A 211 -15.28 6.99 -5.90
CA THR A 211 -14.60 6.27 -4.82
C THR A 211 -14.69 4.78 -5.11
N GLY A 212 -13.69 4.24 -5.80
CA GLY A 212 -13.76 2.86 -6.28
C GLY A 212 -14.88 2.68 -7.29
N GLY A 213 -15.73 1.66 -7.07
CA GLY A 213 -16.92 1.41 -7.91
C GLY A 213 -18.11 2.36 -7.67
N ILE A 214 -18.03 3.26 -6.68
CA ILE A 214 -19.18 4.09 -6.25
C ILE A 214 -19.01 5.54 -6.71
N THR A 215 -20.11 6.13 -7.16
CA THR A 215 -20.22 7.57 -7.44
C THR A 215 -20.80 8.31 -6.24
N VAL A 216 -20.14 9.40 -5.82
CA VAL A 216 -20.53 10.24 -4.69
C VAL A 216 -20.73 11.67 -5.16
N HIS A 217 -21.85 12.28 -4.77
CA HIS A 217 -22.11 13.70 -4.99
C HIS A 217 -21.81 14.47 -3.71
N THR A 218 -21.03 15.54 -3.81
CA THR A 218 -20.82 16.47 -2.70
C THR A 218 -21.60 17.75 -2.97
N ASN A 219 -22.34 18.21 -1.97
CA ASN A 219 -23.17 19.41 -2.04
C ASN A 219 -22.73 20.36 -0.93
N THR A 220 -21.52 20.92 -1.02
CA THR A 220 -21.03 21.94 -0.07
C THR A 220 -21.64 23.30 -0.41
N GLY A 221 -22.95 23.41 -0.21
CA GLY A 221 -23.77 24.56 -0.56
C GLY A 221 -25.12 24.57 0.15
N LYS A 222 -25.12 24.52 1.49
CA LYS A 222 -26.15 25.08 2.39
C LYS A 222 -25.68 24.90 3.84
N LYS A 223 -24.95 25.90 4.37
CA LYS A 223 -25.06 26.19 5.80
C LYS A 223 -26.54 26.48 6.03
N GLY A 224 -27.25 25.58 6.71
CA GLY A 224 -28.64 25.80 7.07
C GLY A 224 -28.76 27.15 7.75
N LYS A 225 -29.47 28.10 7.12
CA LYS A 225 -30.07 29.21 7.86
C LYS A 225 -30.99 28.55 8.87
N ILE A 226 -30.57 28.52 10.14
CA ILE A 226 -31.48 28.30 11.25
C ILE A 226 -32.50 29.44 11.14
N ARG A 227 -33.71 29.13 10.68
CA ARG A 227 -34.84 30.03 10.85
C ARG A 227 -35.14 30.01 12.35
N LYS A 228 -34.88 31.14 13.00
CA LYS A 228 -35.39 31.46 14.32
C LYS A 228 -36.92 31.46 14.30
#